data_AF-A0A6B3SGX4-F1
#
_entry.id   AF-A0A6B3SGX4-F1
#
_cell.length_a   1.000
_cell.length_b   1.000
_cell.length_c   1.000
_cell.angle_alpha   90.00
_cell.angle_beta   90.00
_cell.angle_gamma   90.00
#
_symmetry.space_group_name_H-M   'P 1'
#
loop_
_entity.id
_entity.type
_entity.pdbx_description
1 polymer ?
#
loop_
_entity_poly.entity_id
_entity_poly.type
_entity_poly.pdbx_seq_one_letter_code
_entity_poly.pdbx_strand_id
1 'polypeptide(L)'
;MTQQVSITYCGMDGTGRNVTEAKKDAARKIERLITGDWTPFMFRHHGWTGFVFRTNIQAQEWGYKLYQDDETSQAVFAASLFASRDDAITAAAWHISQNAGTYAGLEKWLTGAKQRELDEYFAWQAAYAQAKAEGHLPEQCHVLANQSRAGVSEVQHG
;
A
#
# COMPACT_ATOMS: atom_id res chain seq x y z
N MET A 1 -19.92 32.73 -2.57
CA MET A 1 -18.97 31.89 -3.33
C MET A 1 -17.71 32.71 -3.52
N THR A 2 -16.55 32.25 -3.02
CA THR A 2 -15.29 32.98 -3.18
C THR A 2 -14.70 32.61 -4.53
N GLN A 3 -14.48 33.59 -5.41
CA GLN A 3 -13.87 33.34 -6.73
C GLN A 3 -12.41 32.89 -6.54
N GLN A 4 -12.05 31.74 -7.12
CA GLN A 4 -10.69 31.23 -7.12
C GLN A 4 -10.02 31.59 -8.46
N VAL A 5 -8.77 32.03 -8.37
CA VAL A 5 -7.90 32.31 -9.52
C VAL A 5 -6.97 31.12 -9.69
N SER A 6 -6.89 30.62 -10.92
CA SER A 6 -5.95 29.58 -11.35
C SER A 6 -4.97 30.18 -12.36
N ILE A 7 -3.68 29.89 -12.19
CA ILE A 7 -2.63 30.33 -13.11
C ILE A 7 -1.64 29.19 -13.36
N THR A 8 -0.87 29.29 -14.43
CA THR A 8 0.35 28.50 -14.64
C THR A 8 1.56 29.39 -14.41
N TYR A 9 2.44 29.01 -13.48
CA TYR A 9 3.67 29.73 -13.14
C TYR A 9 4.86 28.78 -13.29
N CYS A 10 5.80 29.11 -14.18
CA CYS A 10 6.95 28.25 -14.51
C CYS A 10 6.55 26.81 -14.90
N GLY A 11 5.44 26.63 -15.62
CA GLY A 11 4.93 25.32 -16.03
C GLY A 11 4.22 24.52 -14.93
N MET A 12 4.06 25.08 -13.73
CA MET A 12 3.31 24.48 -12.63
C MET A 12 2.02 25.25 -12.38
N ASP A 13 0.91 24.53 -12.27
CA ASP A 13 -0.38 25.13 -11.96
C ASP A 13 -0.50 25.47 -10.47
N GLY A 14 -1.04 26.65 -10.18
CA GLY A 14 -1.31 27.13 -8.83
C GLY A 14 -2.69 27.75 -8.71
N THR A 15 -3.32 27.62 -7.54
CA THR A 15 -4.66 28.15 -7.28
C THR A 15 -4.70 28.97 -5.99
N GLY A 16 -5.54 30.01 -5.96
CA GLY A 16 -5.65 30.89 -4.78
C GLY A 16 -6.76 31.94 -4.92
N ARG A 17 -7.00 32.76 -3.89
CA ARG A 17 -8.04 33.81 -3.94
C ARG A 17 -7.67 34.99 -4.84
N ASN A 18 -6.40 35.09 -5.19
CA ASN A 18 -5.85 36.08 -6.11
C ASN A 18 -4.59 35.52 -6.78
N VAL A 19 -4.07 36.25 -7.77
CA VAL A 19 -2.87 35.86 -8.53
C VAL A 19 -1.66 35.62 -7.62
N THR A 20 -1.47 36.44 -6.57
CA THR A 20 -0.34 36.29 -5.64
C THR A 20 -0.40 34.98 -4.87
N GLU A 21 -1.57 34.61 -4.36
CA GLU A 21 -1.77 33.31 -3.69
C GLU A 21 -1.59 32.14 -4.66
N ALA A 22 -2.13 32.25 -5.87
CA ALA A 22 -1.97 31.22 -6.89
C ALA A 22 -0.49 31.02 -7.28
N LYS A 23 0.30 32.12 -7.38
CA LYS A 23 1.77 32.05 -7.58
C LYS A 23 2.47 31.37 -6.42
N LYS A 24 2.11 31.71 -5.17
CA LYS A 24 2.69 31.07 -3.98
C LYS A 24 2.40 29.57 -3.94
N ASP A 25 1.19 29.16 -4.33
CA ASP A 25 0.83 27.74 -4.43
C ASP A 25 1.66 27.01 -5.50
N ALA A 26 1.79 27.58 -6.70
CA ALA A 26 2.65 27.02 -7.74
C ALA A 26 4.12 26.94 -7.31
N ALA A 27 4.67 28.01 -6.72
CA ALA A 27 6.04 28.06 -6.21
C ALA A 27 6.29 27.00 -5.13
N ARG A 28 5.35 26.82 -4.18
CA ARG A 28 5.42 25.76 -3.16
C ARG A 28 5.45 24.36 -3.78
N LYS A 29 4.69 24.12 -4.85
CA LYS A 29 4.70 22.83 -5.57
C LYS A 29 6.04 22.61 -6.29
N ILE A 30 6.59 23.65 -6.92
CA ILE A 30 7.91 23.60 -7.56
C ILE A 30 9.00 23.31 -6.53
N GLU A 31 9.02 24.03 -5.41
CA GLU A 31 9.96 23.80 -4.31
C GLU A 31 9.91 22.34 -3.85
N ARG A 32 8.70 21.83 -3.57
CA ARG A 32 8.50 20.41 -3.20
C ARG A 32 9.02 19.44 -4.24
N LEU A 33 8.84 19.74 -5.53
CA LEU A 33 9.33 18.91 -6.64
C LEU A 33 10.86 18.91 -6.68
N ILE A 34 11.51 20.04 -6.41
CA ILE A 34 12.96 20.17 -6.48
C ILE A 34 13.65 19.61 -5.23
N THR A 35 13.13 19.92 -4.04
CA THR A 35 13.77 19.56 -2.76
C THR A 35 13.36 18.18 -2.25
N GLY A 36 12.49 17.49 -2.99
CA GLY A 36 11.97 16.20 -2.58
C GLY A 36 12.96 15.05 -2.71
N ASP A 37 12.88 14.06 -1.82
CA ASP A 37 13.49 12.74 -2.09
C ASP A 37 12.64 12.00 -3.13
N TRP A 38 13.21 11.78 -4.31
CA TRP A 38 12.63 11.03 -5.43
C TRP A 38 13.25 9.65 -5.59
N THR A 39 14.18 9.27 -4.70
CA THR A 39 14.87 8.00 -4.76
C THR A 39 13.88 6.88 -4.45
N PRO A 40 13.56 6.01 -5.42
CA PRO A 40 12.66 4.91 -5.14
C PRO A 40 13.29 3.94 -4.15
N PHE A 41 12.45 3.25 -3.41
CA PHE A 41 12.85 2.11 -2.60
C PHE A 41 12.39 0.82 -3.27
N MET A 42 13.30 -0.14 -3.40
CA MET A 42 13.03 -1.43 -4.03
C MET A 42 13.41 -2.56 -3.11
N PHE A 43 12.57 -3.59 -3.08
CA PHE A 43 12.85 -4.81 -2.34
C PHE A 43 12.21 -6.01 -3.04
N ARG A 44 12.79 -7.19 -2.82
CA ARG A 44 12.31 -8.45 -3.39
C ARG A 44 11.97 -9.42 -2.27
N HIS A 45 10.91 -10.19 -2.47
CA HIS A 45 10.42 -11.16 -1.50
C HIS A 45 9.70 -12.30 -2.22
N HIS A 46 10.21 -13.53 -2.12
CA HIS A 46 9.56 -14.75 -2.65
C HIS A 46 8.99 -14.62 -4.09
N GLY A 47 9.79 -14.14 -5.04
CA GLY A 47 9.37 -13.99 -6.44
C GLY A 47 8.52 -12.76 -6.71
N TRP A 48 8.39 -11.85 -5.74
CA TRP A 48 7.76 -10.55 -5.91
C TRP A 48 8.78 -9.42 -5.77
N THR A 49 8.57 -8.35 -6.52
CA THR A 49 9.32 -7.10 -6.44
C THR A 49 8.40 -5.96 -6.04
N GLY A 50 8.71 -5.30 -4.92
CA GLY A 50 8.05 -4.08 -4.45
C GLY A 50 8.82 -2.83 -4.86
N PHE A 51 8.11 -1.86 -5.44
CA PHE A 51 8.64 -0.55 -5.84
C PHE A 51 7.87 0.56 -5.12
N VAL A 52 8.51 1.23 -4.16
CA VAL A 52 7.95 2.36 -3.41
C VAL A 52 8.54 3.66 -3.96
N PHE A 53 7.69 4.62 -4.31
CA PHE A 53 8.11 5.83 -5.01
C PHE A 53 7.25 7.02 -4.62
N ARG A 54 7.80 8.21 -4.86
CA ARG A 54 7.09 9.46 -4.68
C ARG A 54 6.29 9.79 -5.94
N THR A 55 5.08 10.30 -5.74
CA THR A 55 4.18 10.80 -6.78
C THR A 55 4.07 12.32 -6.68
N ASN A 56 3.64 12.95 -7.77
CA ASN A 56 3.35 14.37 -7.84
C ASN A 56 1.88 14.71 -7.49
N ILE A 57 1.09 13.72 -7.05
CA ILE A 57 -0.31 13.91 -6.66
C ILE A 57 -0.33 14.50 -5.24
N GLN A 58 -1.07 15.60 -5.04
CA GLN A 58 -1.02 16.36 -3.80
C GLN A 58 -1.52 15.58 -2.55
N ALA A 59 -1.14 16.11 -1.37
CA ALA A 59 -1.43 15.68 0.00
C ALA A 59 -0.87 14.32 0.44
N GLN A 60 -0.79 13.35 -0.46
CA GLN A 60 -0.29 12.01 -0.15
C GLN A 60 0.72 11.63 -1.23
N GLU A 61 1.99 11.71 -0.88
CA GLU A 61 3.08 11.80 -1.85
C GLU A 61 3.74 10.46 -2.13
N TRP A 62 3.53 9.43 -1.32
CA TRP A 62 4.20 8.14 -1.51
C TRP A 62 3.23 7.06 -1.97
N GLY A 63 3.65 6.23 -2.91
CA GLY A 63 2.88 5.08 -3.37
C GLY A 63 3.78 3.88 -3.58
N TYR A 64 3.19 2.73 -3.86
CA TYR A 64 3.95 1.56 -4.27
C TYR A 64 3.24 0.75 -5.34
N LYS A 65 4.05 -0.05 -6.04
CA LYS A 65 3.60 -1.06 -6.98
C LYS A 65 4.28 -2.38 -6.66
N LEU A 66 3.53 -3.47 -6.84
CA LEU A 66 4.05 -4.83 -6.71
C LEU A 66 4.04 -5.52 -8.07
N TYR A 67 5.11 -6.23 -8.37
CA TYR A 67 5.30 -7.01 -9.59
C TYR A 67 5.64 -8.45 -9.22
N GLN A 68 5.09 -9.42 -9.93
CA GLN A 68 5.54 -10.80 -9.85
C GLN A 68 6.70 -10.99 -10.84
N ASP A 69 7.79 -11.62 -10.42
CA ASP A 69 9.07 -11.65 -11.16
C ASP A 69 8.96 -12.38 -12.52
N ASP A 70 7.97 -13.25 -12.69
CA ASP A 70 7.67 -14.02 -13.90
C ASP A 70 6.62 -13.35 -14.82
N GLU A 71 5.89 -12.34 -14.33
CA GLU A 71 4.87 -11.62 -15.09
C GLU A 71 5.40 -10.25 -15.55
N THR A 72 6.01 -10.23 -16.73
CA THR A 72 6.71 -9.05 -17.28
C THR A 72 5.86 -7.79 -17.54
N SER A 73 4.54 -7.78 -17.30
CA SER A 73 3.69 -6.68 -17.83
C SER A 73 2.54 -6.18 -16.97
N GLN A 74 2.22 -6.78 -15.82
CA GLN A 74 1.11 -6.28 -14.99
C GLN A 74 1.54 -6.03 -13.54
N ALA A 75 1.46 -4.76 -13.12
CA ALA A 75 1.50 -4.44 -11.71
C ALA A 75 0.21 -4.97 -11.08
N VAL A 76 0.33 -5.98 -10.22
CA VAL A 76 -0.83 -6.67 -9.63
C VAL A 76 -1.56 -5.77 -8.64
N PHE A 77 -0.88 -4.77 -8.07
CA PHE A 77 -1.49 -3.87 -7.09
C PHE A 77 -0.80 -2.51 -7.02
N ALA A 78 -1.59 -1.44 -7.01
CA ALA A 78 -1.18 -0.08 -6.65
C ALA A 78 -2.07 0.40 -5.49
N ALA A 79 -1.51 0.51 -4.29
CA ALA A 79 -2.21 1.16 -3.18
C ALA A 79 -1.92 2.67 -3.23
N SER A 80 -2.98 3.47 -3.25
CA SER A 80 -2.90 4.90 -3.47
C SER A 80 -2.54 5.66 -2.20
N LEU A 81 -1.39 6.33 -2.28
CA LEU A 81 -1.03 7.58 -1.65
C LEU A 81 -0.96 7.59 -0.09
N PHE A 82 0.27 7.53 0.42
CA PHE A 82 0.65 7.64 1.82
C PHE A 82 1.28 9.00 2.12
N ALA A 83 1.15 9.47 3.36
CA ALA A 83 1.75 10.72 3.81
C ALA A 83 3.27 10.61 3.96
N SER A 84 3.80 9.42 4.24
CA SER A 84 5.23 9.18 4.46
C SER A 84 5.75 8.00 3.64
N ARG A 85 7.07 7.98 3.42
CA ARG A 85 7.78 6.88 2.74
C ARG A 85 7.67 5.59 3.56
N ASP A 86 7.84 5.69 4.87
CA ASP A 86 7.85 4.52 5.75
C ASP A 86 6.48 3.84 5.79
N ASP A 87 5.38 4.61 5.84
CA ASP A 87 4.02 4.05 5.73
C ASP A 87 3.82 3.31 4.41
N ALA A 88 4.33 3.86 3.30
CA ALA A 88 4.27 3.20 2.00
C ALA A 88 5.12 1.92 1.95
N ILE A 89 6.30 1.91 2.60
CA ILE A 89 7.13 0.70 2.74
C ILE A 89 6.41 -0.35 3.57
N THR A 90 5.84 0.02 4.72
CA THR A 90 5.08 -0.92 5.57
C THR A 90 3.88 -1.49 4.83
N ALA A 91 3.12 -0.66 4.10
CA ALA A 91 2.00 -1.14 3.30
C ALA A 91 2.44 -2.06 2.15
N ALA A 92 3.53 -1.73 1.47
CA ALA A 92 4.12 -2.58 0.43
C ALA A 92 4.57 -3.93 1.00
N ALA A 93 5.27 -3.92 2.14
CA ALA A 93 5.73 -5.12 2.84
C ALA A 93 4.55 -5.97 3.32
N TRP A 94 3.45 -5.35 3.74
CA TRP A 94 2.24 -6.07 4.14
C TRP A 94 1.59 -6.77 2.94
N HIS A 95 1.33 -6.07 1.83
CA HIS A 95 0.71 -6.69 0.64
C HIS A 95 1.58 -7.75 -0.03
N ILE A 96 2.89 -7.52 -0.15
CA ILE A 96 3.78 -8.53 -0.73
C ILE A 96 3.79 -9.80 0.13
N SER A 97 3.66 -9.67 1.46
CA SER A 97 3.57 -10.81 2.36
C SER A 97 2.29 -11.60 2.15
N GLN A 98 1.15 -10.92 1.94
CA GLN A 98 -0.12 -11.59 1.62
C GLN A 98 -0.04 -12.41 0.34
N ASN A 99 0.60 -11.85 -0.70
CA ASN A 99 0.79 -12.54 -1.98
C ASN A 99 1.81 -13.68 -1.89
N ALA A 100 2.87 -13.51 -1.08
CA ALA A 100 3.90 -14.53 -0.88
C ALA A 100 3.47 -15.66 0.08
N GLY A 101 2.45 -15.45 0.91
CA GLY A 101 2.04 -16.38 1.96
C GLY A 101 2.99 -16.43 3.16
N THR A 102 3.90 -15.47 3.29
CA THR A 102 4.85 -15.34 4.40
C THR A 102 5.41 -13.92 4.48
N TYR A 103 5.76 -13.45 5.67
CA TYR A 103 6.49 -12.20 5.89
C TYR A 103 7.93 -12.40 6.38
N ALA A 104 8.44 -13.64 6.40
CA ALA A 104 9.77 -13.94 6.90
C ALA A 104 10.86 -13.13 6.15
N GLY A 105 11.63 -12.30 6.86
CA GLY A 105 12.61 -11.38 6.27
C GLY A 105 12.10 -9.95 6.00
N LEU A 106 10.80 -9.69 6.21
CA LEU A 106 10.18 -8.36 6.10
C LEU A 106 9.80 -7.75 7.46
N GLU A 107 10.12 -8.41 8.57
CA GLU A 107 9.67 -8.05 9.93
C GLU A 107 10.06 -6.62 10.30
N LYS A 108 11.25 -6.19 9.87
CA LYS A 108 11.76 -4.83 10.14
C LYS A 108 10.91 -3.71 9.53
N TRP A 109 10.06 -4.03 8.55
CA TRP A 109 9.17 -3.09 7.88
C TRP A 109 7.72 -3.23 8.34
N LEU A 110 7.41 -4.18 9.22
CA LEU A 110 6.06 -4.48 9.69
C LEU A 110 5.94 -4.17 11.18
N THR A 111 4.89 -3.46 11.55
CA THR A 111 4.53 -3.30 12.96
C THR A 111 4.06 -4.64 13.54
N GLY A 112 4.18 -4.83 14.86
CA GLY A 112 3.67 -6.05 15.51
C GLY A 112 2.17 -6.28 15.30
N ALA A 113 1.38 -5.21 15.12
CA ALA A 113 -0.04 -5.33 14.73
C ALA A 113 -0.20 -5.91 13.32
N LYS A 114 0.60 -5.43 12.35
CA LYS A 114 0.58 -5.94 10.98
C LYS A 114 1.07 -7.38 10.87
N GLN A 115 2.05 -7.77 11.67
CA GLN A 115 2.51 -9.17 11.76
C GLN A 115 1.38 -10.09 12.25
N ARG A 116 0.67 -9.73 13.33
CA ARG A 116 -0.50 -10.48 13.81
C ARG A 116 -1.62 -10.57 12.77
N GLU A 117 -1.94 -9.46 12.11
CA GLU A 117 -2.93 -9.46 11.01
C GLU A 117 -2.54 -10.42 9.89
N LEU A 118 -1.24 -10.53 9.56
CA LEU A 118 -0.74 -11.46 8.56
C LEU A 118 -0.80 -12.91 9.05
N ASP A 119 -0.44 -13.18 10.31
CA ASP A 119 -0.56 -14.53 10.88
C ASP A 119 -2.00 -15.04 10.82
N GLU A 120 -2.98 -14.19 11.20
CA GLU A 120 -4.40 -14.49 11.06
C GLU A 120 -4.82 -14.69 9.60
N TYR A 121 -4.31 -13.87 8.69
CA TYR A 121 -4.58 -13.98 7.26
C TYR A 121 -4.03 -15.29 6.67
N PHE A 122 -2.82 -15.70 7.05
CA PHE A 122 -2.22 -16.95 6.59
C PHE A 122 -2.96 -18.17 7.15
N ALA A 123 -3.36 -18.14 8.42
CA ALA A 123 -4.21 -19.18 9.01
C ALA A 123 -5.56 -19.29 8.27
N TRP A 124 -6.15 -18.15 7.92
CA TRP A 124 -7.37 -18.09 7.11
C TRP A 124 -7.15 -18.67 5.70
N GLN A 125 -6.06 -18.32 5.02
CA GLN A 125 -5.73 -18.86 3.69
C GLN A 125 -5.53 -20.38 3.73
N ALA A 126 -4.88 -20.90 4.77
CA ALA A 126 -4.67 -22.33 4.95
C ALA A 126 -6.01 -23.07 5.13
N ALA A 127 -6.91 -22.56 5.98
CA ALA A 127 -8.23 -23.14 6.18
C ALA A 127 -9.08 -23.10 4.90
N TYR A 128 -9.02 -21.99 4.15
CA TYR A 128 -9.69 -21.87 2.85
C TYR A 128 -9.16 -22.91 1.85
N ALA A 129 -7.84 -23.05 1.75
CA ALA A 129 -7.21 -24.01 0.85
C ALA A 129 -7.57 -25.45 1.21
N GLN A 130 -7.64 -25.78 2.50
CA GLN A 130 -8.08 -27.08 2.99
C GLN A 130 -9.53 -27.36 2.60
N ALA A 131 -10.47 -26.45 2.89
CA ALA A 131 -11.87 -26.62 2.53
C ALA A 131 -12.07 -26.80 1.01
N LYS A 132 -11.29 -26.07 0.21
CA LYS A 132 -11.28 -26.23 -1.24
C LYS A 132 -10.79 -27.62 -1.67
N ALA A 133 -9.73 -28.12 -1.03
CA ALA A 133 -9.20 -29.46 -1.30
C ALA A 133 -10.19 -30.57 -0.91
N GLU A 134 -11.06 -30.33 0.09
CA GLU A 134 -12.16 -31.19 0.50
C GLU A 134 -13.37 -31.14 -0.45
N GLY A 135 -13.34 -30.29 -1.49
CA GLY A 135 -14.36 -30.21 -2.53
C GLY A 135 -15.50 -29.23 -2.25
N HIS A 136 -15.36 -28.36 -1.26
CA HIS A 136 -16.36 -27.32 -0.97
C HIS A 136 -16.43 -26.25 -2.07
N LEU A 137 -17.62 -25.64 -2.22
CA LEU A 137 -17.82 -24.49 -3.10
C LEU A 137 -17.10 -23.25 -2.55
N PRO A 138 -16.76 -22.24 -3.39
CA PRO A 138 -16.03 -21.06 -2.95
C PRO A 138 -16.67 -20.33 -1.76
N GLU A 139 -18.00 -20.20 -1.74
CA GLU A 139 -18.72 -19.53 -0.66
C GLU A 139 -18.62 -20.32 0.66
N GLN A 140 -18.65 -21.65 0.59
CA GLN A 140 -18.48 -22.54 1.74
C GLN A 140 -17.05 -22.47 2.28
N CYS A 141 -16.04 -22.42 1.40
CA CYS A 141 -14.65 -22.25 1.80
C CYS A 141 -14.44 -20.95 2.58
N HIS A 142 -15.06 -19.85 2.15
CA HIS A 142 -15.02 -18.57 2.87
C HIS A 142 -15.64 -18.68 4.28
N VAL A 143 -16.79 -19.33 4.41
CA VAL A 143 -17.47 -19.51 5.70
C VAL A 143 -16.60 -20.34 6.66
N LEU A 144 -16.07 -21.48 6.20
CA LEU A 144 -15.23 -22.37 7.01
C LEU A 144 -13.93 -21.68 7.46
N ALA A 145 -13.28 -20.93 6.56
CA ALA A 145 -12.08 -20.16 6.90
C ALA A 145 -12.35 -19.01 7.89
N ASN A 146 -13.53 -18.37 7.82
CA ASN A 146 -13.90 -17.35 8.79
C ASN A 146 -14.20 -17.94 10.18
N GLN A 147 -14.77 -19.14 10.25
CA GLN A 147 -15.03 -19.86 11.50
C GLN A 147 -13.73 -20.28 12.21
N SER A 148 -12.72 -20.72 11.46
CA SER A 148 -11.41 -21.06 12.05
C SER A 148 -10.73 -19.83 12.68
N ARG A 149 -10.91 -18.64 12.10
CA ARG A 149 -10.41 -17.38 12.66
C ARG A 149 -11.09 -16.98 13.98
N ALA A 150 -12.40 -17.17 14.09
CA ALA A 150 -13.15 -16.86 15.31
C ALA A 150 -12.72 -17.74 16.50
N GLY A 151 -12.41 -19.01 16.27
CA GLY A 151 -11.97 -19.94 17.31
C GLY A 151 -10.59 -19.65 17.91
N VAL A 152 -9.70 -18.93 17.19
CA VAL A 152 -8.37 -18.56 17.70
C VAL A 152 -8.43 -17.38 18.68
N SER A 153 -9.39 -16.47 18.49
CA SER A 153 -9.56 -15.27 19.32
C SER A 153 -10.00 -15.60 20.77
N GLU A 154 -10.78 -16.67 20.96
CA GLU A 154 -11.28 -17.06 22.29
C GLU A 154 -10.21 -17.70 23.19
N VAL A 155 -9.11 -18.22 22.61
CA VAL A 155 -8.06 -18.92 23.38
C VAL A 155 -6.99 -17.97 23.94
N GLN A 156 -6.82 -16.77 23.39
CA GLN A 156 -5.76 -15.83 23.80
C GLN A 156 -6.15 -14.82 24.89
N HIS A 157 -7.38 -14.89 25.41
CA HIS A 157 -7.87 -14.00 26.49
C HIS A 157 -8.39 -14.77 27.73
N GLY A 158 -8.03 -16.05 27.86
CA GLY A 158 -8.27 -16.88 29.04
C GLY A 158 -7.04 -17.01 29.94
#